data_AF-I9QUJ8-F1
#
_entry.id   AF-I9QUJ8-F1
#
_cell.length_a   1.000
_cell.length_b   1.000
_cell.length_c   1.000
_cell.angle_alpha   90.00
_cell.angle_beta   90.00
_cell.angle_gamma   90.00
#
_symmetry.space_group_name_H-M   'P 1'
#
loop_
_entity.id
_entity.type
_entity.pdbx_description
1 polymer ?
#
loop_
_entity_poly.entity_id
_entity_poly.type
_entity_poly.pdbx_seq_one_letter_code
_entity_poly.pdbx_strand_id
1 'polypeptide(L)'
;MAEPTPKELFDLGVKSNKAKDYIKAKKYFEKACNLNYGGGCFSLGFLYTNKDFGEKNYKKALALMTKGCELNYALGCVFLGNLYTNNGPMVKKDLRKATQYYSKACELNLGVSCSLLGFLYQNGNGVKKDLKKAFALYAKACGLKDGDGCLRLGEMQRSGEGVVKNREQAMKNFKKGCELKNKLACMGYKATIAEIMNERCQLGDEVTCVYLNNLLDLFDIDE
;
A
#
# COMPACT_ATOMS: atom_id res chain seq x y z
N MET A 1 3.71 6.89 41.01
CA MET A 1 3.96 7.02 39.55
C MET A 1 2.74 6.46 38.83
N ALA A 2 2.20 7.14 37.83
CA ALA A 2 1.08 6.61 37.03
C ALA A 2 1.50 5.35 36.27
N GLU A 3 0.59 4.40 36.08
CA GLU A 3 0.85 3.23 35.25
C GLU A 3 1.01 3.64 33.77
N PRO A 4 1.95 3.03 33.02
CA PRO A 4 2.16 3.37 31.61
C PRO A 4 0.93 3.08 30.74
N THR A 5 0.63 3.97 29.79
CA THR A 5 -0.43 3.79 28.80
C THR A 5 -0.15 2.62 27.84
N PRO A 6 -1.17 2.07 27.15
CA PRO A 6 -0.95 0.98 26.20
C PRO A 6 0.00 1.35 25.05
N LYS A 7 -0.01 2.61 24.62
CA LYS A 7 0.90 3.14 23.59
C LYS A 7 2.34 3.24 24.11
N GLU A 8 2.55 3.75 25.33
CA GLU A 8 3.89 3.81 25.93
C GLU A 8 4.47 2.41 26.14
N LEU A 9 3.65 1.44 26.56
CA LEU A 9 4.03 0.03 26.64
C LEU A 9 4.47 -0.49 25.27
N PHE A 10 3.71 -0.21 24.22
CA PHE A 10 4.09 -0.59 22.86
C PHE A 10 5.42 0.06 22.44
N ASP A 11 5.60 1.36 22.66
CA ASP A 11 6.81 2.09 22.29
C ASP A 11 8.05 1.55 23.05
N LEU A 12 7.90 1.18 24.33
CA LEU A 12 8.93 0.47 25.10
C LEU A 12 9.24 -0.91 24.52
N GLY A 13 8.20 -1.65 24.11
CA GLY A 13 8.37 -2.93 23.41
C GLY A 13 9.15 -2.80 22.11
N VAL A 14 8.85 -1.79 21.29
CA VAL A 14 9.59 -1.50 20.05
C VAL A 14 11.04 -1.15 20.34
N LYS A 15 11.30 -0.34 21.38
CA LYS A 15 12.68 -0.01 21.80
C LYS A 15 13.46 -1.25 22.24
N SER A 16 12.86 -2.12 23.06
CA SER A 16 13.46 -3.38 23.47
C SER A 16 13.73 -4.32 22.28
N ASN A 17 12.78 -4.40 21.34
CA ASN A 17 12.94 -5.21 20.14
C ASN A 17 14.11 -4.73 19.26
N LYS A 18 14.27 -3.41 19.09
CA LYS A 18 15.43 -2.82 18.38
C LYS A 18 16.76 -3.12 19.08
N ALA A 19 16.75 -3.16 20.41
CA ALA A 19 17.90 -3.56 21.21
C ALA A 19 18.14 -5.09 21.25
N LYS A 20 17.35 -5.88 20.51
CA LYS A 20 17.36 -7.35 20.50
C LYS A 20 17.08 -7.98 21.88
N ASP A 21 16.49 -7.23 22.80
CA ASP A 21 15.99 -7.74 24.08
C ASP A 21 14.54 -8.22 23.88
N TYR A 22 14.42 -9.40 23.27
CA TYR A 22 13.14 -9.96 22.85
C TYR A 22 12.28 -10.42 24.04
N ILE A 23 12.89 -10.82 25.16
CA ILE A 23 12.17 -11.18 26.39
C ILE A 23 11.47 -9.94 26.95
N LYS A 24 12.18 -8.82 27.02
CA LYS A 24 11.60 -7.55 27.49
C LYS A 24 10.60 -6.99 26.49
N ALA A 25 10.88 -7.07 25.18
CA ALA A 25 9.95 -6.67 24.14
C ALA A 25 8.63 -7.43 24.24
N LYS A 26 8.69 -8.76 24.38
CA LYS A 26 7.53 -9.63 24.59
C LYS A 26 6.70 -9.17 25.78
N LYS A 27 7.33 -8.94 26.95
CA LYS A 27 6.64 -8.50 28.16
C LYS A 27 5.85 -7.21 27.93
N TYR A 28 6.44 -6.24 27.23
CA TYR A 28 5.77 -4.98 26.92
C TYR A 28 4.64 -5.13 25.89
N PHE A 29 4.86 -5.89 24.81
CA PHE A 29 3.83 -6.15 23.82
C PHE A 29 2.65 -6.96 24.39
N GLU A 30 2.90 -7.91 25.30
CA GLU A 30 1.85 -8.63 26.04
C GLU A 30 0.99 -7.68 26.86
N LYS A 31 1.60 -6.79 27.64
CA LYS A 31 0.86 -5.79 28.41
C LYS A 31 0.04 -4.87 27.50
N ALA A 32 0.63 -4.34 26.43
CA ALA A 32 -0.07 -3.50 25.47
C ALA A 32 -1.25 -4.24 24.81
N CYS A 33 -1.06 -5.51 24.42
CA CYS A 33 -2.11 -6.33 23.82
C CYS A 33 -3.25 -6.67 24.80
N ASN A 34 -2.92 -6.90 26.08
CA ASN A 34 -3.92 -7.14 27.12
C ASN A 34 -4.77 -5.90 27.41
N LEU A 35 -4.21 -4.71 27.18
CA LEU A 35 -4.92 -3.43 27.22
C LEU A 35 -5.56 -3.06 25.87
N ASN A 36 -5.79 -4.04 24.99
CA ASN A 36 -6.43 -3.88 23.68
C ASN A 36 -5.74 -2.89 22.73
N TYR A 37 -4.42 -2.71 22.85
CA TYR A 37 -3.66 -1.96 21.86
C TYR A 37 -3.27 -2.86 20.68
N GLY A 38 -3.88 -2.63 19.52
CA GLY A 38 -3.73 -3.49 18.34
C GLY A 38 -2.29 -3.64 17.85
N GLY A 39 -1.48 -2.58 17.92
CA GLY A 39 -0.05 -2.64 17.61
C GLY A 39 0.72 -3.59 18.54
N GLY A 40 0.36 -3.62 19.83
CA GLY A 40 0.93 -4.55 20.80
C GLY A 40 0.61 -6.00 20.47
N CYS A 41 -0.65 -6.31 20.12
CA CYS A 41 -1.03 -7.65 19.70
C CYS A 41 -0.32 -8.07 18.41
N PHE A 42 -0.25 -7.19 17.41
CA PHE A 42 0.44 -7.48 16.16
C PHE A 42 1.94 -7.75 16.37
N SER A 43 2.64 -6.90 17.11
CA SER A 43 4.07 -7.07 17.38
C SER A 43 4.37 -8.29 18.23
N LEU A 44 3.50 -8.62 19.20
CA LEU A 44 3.59 -9.89 19.91
C LEU A 44 3.40 -11.09 18.98
N GLY A 45 2.45 -11.00 18.04
CA GLY A 45 2.24 -12.03 17.03
C GLY A 45 3.47 -12.21 16.14
N PHE A 46 4.09 -11.12 15.71
CA PHE A 46 5.33 -11.15 14.91
C PHE A 46 6.49 -11.77 15.67
N LEU A 47 6.60 -11.50 16.97
CA LEU A 47 7.55 -12.18 17.82
C LEU A 47 7.36 -13.71 17.75
N TYR A 48 6.13 -14.23 17.83
CA TYR A 48 5.87 -15.68 17.75
C TYR A 48 6.20 -16.34 16.39
N THR A 49 6.55 -15.57 15.35
CA THR A 49 7.05 -16.13 14.08
C THR A 49 8.56 -16.37 14.06
N ASN A 50 9.28 -15.84 15.05
CA ASN A 50 10.74 -15.92 15.18
C ASN A 50 11.15 -16.88 16.30
N LYS A 51 12.41 -17.33 16.28
CA LYS A 51 12.98 -18.19 17.34
C LYS A 51 13.65 -17.40 18.47
N ASP A 52 13.64 -16.07 18.38
CA ASP A 52 14.58 -15.22 19.12
C ASP A 52 14.30 -15.10 20.64
N PHE A 53 13.15 -15.57 21.12
CA PHE A 53 12.82 -15.66 22.55
C PHE A 53 12.12 -16.98 22.94
N GLY A 54 12.13 -17.97 22.05
CA GLY A 54 11.46 -19.26 22.27
C GLY A 54 11.13 -19.99 20.96
N GLU A 55 10.38 -21.08 21.06
CA GLU A 55 9.92 -21.81 19.88
C GLU A 55 8.88 -21.03 19.07
N LYS A 56 8.95 -21.16 17.75
CA LYS A 56 7.97 -20.58 16.84
C LYS A 56 6.59 -21.14 17.14
N ASN A 57 5.58 -20.28 17.17
CA ASN A 57 4.19 -20.69 17.32
C ASN A 57 3.31 -19.91 16.33
N TYR A 58 3.22 -20.45 15.11
CA TYR A 58 2.45 -19.83 14.03
C TYR A 58 0.95 -19.73 14.31
N LYS A 59 0.37 -20.70 15.03
CA LYS A 59 -1.04 -20.65 15.44
C LYS A 59 -1.29 -19.46 16.36
N LYS A 60 -0.43 -19.26 17.36
CA LYS A 60 -0.51 -18.13 18.28
C LYS A 60 -0.19 -16.81 17.59
N ALA A 61 0.80 -16.78 16.71
CA ALA A 61 1.15 -15.62 15.89
C ALA A 61 -0.05 -15.13 15.07
N LEU A 62 -0.69 -16.03 14.32
CA LEU A 62 -1.86 -15.70 13.49
C LEU A 62 -3.03 -15.17 14.34
N ALA A 63 -3.32 -15.80 15.48
CA ALA A 63 -4.38 -15.35 16.38
C ALA A 63 -4.13 -13.92 16.91
N LEU A 64 -2.89 -13.63 17.32
CA LEU A 64 -2.50 -12.32 17.83
C LEU A 64 -2.50 -11.23 16.74
N MET A 65 -2.03 -11.55 15.54
CA MET A 65 -2.08 -10.63 14.40
C MET A 65 -3.52 -10.34 13.98
N THR A 66 -4.38 -11.37 13.98
CA THR A 66 -5.82 -11.23 13.73
C THR A 66 -6.45 -10.31 14.77
N LYS A 67 -6.20 -10.55 16.06
CA LYS A 67 -6.62 -9.66 17.15
C LYS A 67 -6.12 -8.23 16.96
N GLY A 68 -4.87 -8.05 16.53
CA GLY A 68 -4.30 -6.73 16.23
C GLY A 68 -5.08 -5.98 15.15
N CYS A 69 -5.43 -6.66 14.06
CA CYS A 69 -6.28 -6.11 13.01
C CYS A 69 -7.72 -5.84 13.49
N GLU A 70 -8.31 -6.73 14.30
CA GLU A 70 -9.61 -6.53 14.94
C GLU A 70 -9.64 -5.24 15.77
N LEU A 71 -8.55 -4.97 16.48
CA LEU A 71 -8.27 -3.75 17.25
C LEU A 71 -7.78 -2.56 16.39
N ASN A 72 -8.16 -2.53 15.10
CA ASN A 72 -7.91 -1.41 14.18
C ASN A 72 -6.44 -1.06 13.94
N TYR A 73 -5.51 -2.01 14.12
CA TYR A 73 -4.13 -1.82 13.68
C TYR A 73 -4.01 -2.08 12.17
N ALA A 74 -4.10 -1.01 11.37
CA ALA A 74 -4.17 -1.09 9.90
C ALA A 74 -3.02 -1.87 9.26
N LEU A 75 -1.78 -1.72 9.76
CA LEU A 75 -0.63 -2.49 9.27
C LEU A 75 -0.78 -4.00 9.53
N GLY A 76 -1.40 -4.38 10.66
CA GLY A 76 -1.69 -5.78 10.96
C GLY A 76 -2.71 -6.36 9.99
N CYS A 77 -3.73 -5.59 9.62
CA CYS A 77 -4.68 -5.98 8.59
C CYS A 77 -4.00 -6.16 7.23
N VAL A 78 -3.17 -5.22 6.77
CA VAL A 78 -2.43 -5.37 5.51
C VAL A 78 -1.52 -6.61 5.52
N PHE A 79 -0.85 -6.87 6.64
CA PHE A 79 -0.03 -8.07 6.79
C PHE A 79 -0.85 -9.35 6.61
N LEU A 80 -2.01 -9.45 7.24
CA LEU A 80 -2.93 -10.58 7.07
C LEU A 80 -3.41 -10.68 5.61
N GLY A 81 -3.75 -9.55 4.98
CA GLY A 81 -4.10 -9.50 3.55
C GLY A 81 -3.01 -10.11 2.67
N ASN A 82 -1.75 -9.74 2.91
CA ASN A 82 -0.59 -10.27 2.18
C ASN A 82 -0.39 -11.78 2.43
N LEU A 83 -0.53 -12.24 3.68
CA LEU A 83 -0.43 -13.66 4.02
C LEU A 83 -1.43 -14.51 3.24
N TYR A 84 -2.69 -14.06 3.20
CA TYR A 84 -3.75 -14.74 2.46
C TYR A 84 -3.65 -14.58 0.94
N THR A 85 -2.94 -13.55 0.44
CA THR A 85 -2.67 -13.38 -1.00
C THR A 85 -1.58 -14.34 -1.49
N ASN A 86 -0.52 -14.52 -0.71
CA ASN A 86 0.74 -15.15 -1.14
C ASN A 86 0.99 -16.57 -0.59
N ASN A 87 -0.02 -17.23 -0.03
CA ASN A 87 0.13 -18.54 0.62
C ASN A 87 1.22 -18.53 1.71
N GLY A 88 1.11 -17.58 2.66
CA GLY A 88 2.09 -17.41 3.71
C GLY A 88 2.24 -18.67 4.59
N PRO A 89 3.35 -18.81 5.35
CA PRO A 89 3.69 -20.04 6.10
C PRO A 89 2.67 -20.46 7.17
N MET A 90 1.66 -19.62 7.44
CA MET A 90 0.64 -19.82 8.49
C MET A 90 -0.76 -20.08 7.93
N VAL A 91 -1.01 -19.80 6.65
CA VAL A 91 -2.35 -19.81 6.05
C VAL A 91 -2.31 -20.31 4.61
N LYS A 92 -3.36 -21.01 4.19
CA LYS A 92 -3.59 -21.27 2.77
C LYS A 92 -4.02 -19.99 2.06
N LYS A 93 -3.63 -19.82 0.80
CA LYS A 93 -4.10 -18.73 -0.06
C LYS A 93 -5.64 -18.64 -0.03
N ASP A 94 -6.15 -17.46 0.27
CA ASP A 94 -7.59 -17.15 0.30
C ASP A 94 -7.80 -15.67 -0.05
N LEU A 95 -8.07 -15.41 -1.32
CA LEU A 95 -8.22 -14.04 -1.83
C LEU A 95 -9.48 -13.34 -1.30
N ARG A 96 -10.49 -14.09 -0.84
CA ARG A 96 -11.70 -13.50 -0.21
C ARG A 96 -11.33 -12.94 1.16
N LYS A 97 -10.59 -13.69 1.98
CA LYS A 97 -10.05 -13.17 3.25
C LYS A 97 -9.09 -12.02 3.02
N ALA A 98 -8.21 -12.10 2.03
CA ALA A 98 -7.30 -11.01 1.71
C ALA A 98 -8.06 -9.70 1.40
N THR A 99 -9.13 -9.80 0.61
CA THR A 99 -10.04 -8.68 0.31
C THR A 99 -10.61 -8.06 1.58
N GLN A 100 -11.12 -8.87 2.51
CA GLN A 100 -11.70 -8.39 3.77
C GLN A 100 -10.67 -7.60 4.59
N TYR A 101 -9.45 -8.13 4.72
CA TYR A 101 -8.37 -7.46 5.44
C TYR A 101 -7.93 -6.16 4.77
N TYR A 102 -7.80 -6.15 3.44
CA TYR A 102 -7.48 -4.93 2.71
C TYR A 102 -8.59 -3.89 2.78
N SER A 103 -9.87 -4.30 2.77
CA SER A 103 -11.02 -3.41 2.98
C SER A 103 -10.92 -2.73 4.33
N LYS A 104 -10.75 -3.50 5.41
CA LYS A 104 -10.64 -2.95 6.75
C LYS A 104 -9.48 -1.96 6.89
N ALA A 105 -8.29 -2.28 6.37
CA ALA A 105 -7.17 -1.35 6.43
C ALA A 105 -7.36 -0.10 5.56
N CYS A 106 -8.04 -0.22 4.42
CA CYS A 106 -8.41 0.93 3.58
C CYS A 106 -9.46 1.82 4.27
N GLU A 107 -10.41 1.25 5.02
CA GLU A 107 -11.36 1.97 5.88
C GLU A 107 -10.64 2.72 7.00
N LEU A 108 -9.53 2.17 7.52
CA LEU A 108 -8.60 2.81 8.45
C LEU A 108 -7.63 3.80 7.79
N ASN A 109 -7.93 4.24 6.55
CA ASN A 109 -7.18 5.24 5.80
C ASN A 109 -5.71 4.88 5.50
N LEU A 110 -5.40 3.59 5.39
CA LEU A 110 -4.08 3.15 4.91
C LEU A 110 -4.07 3.06 3.38
N GLY A 111 -3.45 4.05 2.72
CA GLY A 111 -3.47 4.23 1.26
C GLY A 111 -3.03 3.00 0.47
N VAL A 112 -1.91 2.37 0.85
CA VAL A 112 -1.41 1.13 0.23
C VAL A 112 -2.46 0.03 0.22
N SER A 113 -3.29 -0.07 1.25
CA SER A 113 -4.34 -1.07 1.32
C SER A 113 -5.49 -0.78 0.36
N CYS A 114 -5.81 0.50 0.15
CA CYS A 114 -6.79 0.90 -0.86
C CYS A 114 -6.29 0.55 -2.26
N SER A 115 -5.00 0.72 -2.56
CA SER A 115 -4.40 0.31 -3.84
C SER A 115 -4.42 -1.20 -4.04
N LEU A 116 -4.07 -1.98 -3.01
CA LEU A 116 -4.14 -3.44 -3.06
C LEU A 116 -5.57 -3.94 -3.27
N LEU A 117 -6.55 -3.34 -2.58
CA LEU A 117 -7.97 -3.65 -2.78
C LEU A 117 -8.44 -3.26 -4.18
N GLY A 118 -8.03 -2.09 -4.68
CA GLY A 118 -8.32 -1.64 -6.04
C GLY A 118 -7.81 -2.64 -7.08
N PHE A 119 -6.61 -3.19 -6.87
CA PHE A 119 -6.03 -4.21 -7.73
C PHE A 119 -6.83 -5.51 -7.74
N LEU A 120 -7.36 -5.94 -6.59
CA LEU A 120 -8.23 -7.11 -6.53
C LEU A 120 -9.52 -6.90 -7.33
N TYR A 121 -10.14 -5.72 -7.22
CA TYR A 121 -11.34 -5.37 -8.00
C TYR A 121 -11.05 -5.19 -9.49
N GLN A 122 -9.91 -4.61 -9.87
CA GLN A 122 -9.54 -4.44 -11.29
C GLN A 122 -9.39 -5.78 -11.99
N ASN A 123 -8.81 -6.78 -11.31
CA ASN A 123 -8.53 -8.09 -11.88
C ASN A 123 -9.60 -9.15 -11.61
N GLY A 124 -10.55 -8.89 -10.69
CA GLY A 124 -11.52 -9.89 -10.26
C GLY A 124 -10.90 -11.01 -9.40
N ASN A 125 -9.84 -10.69 -8.65
CA ASN A 125 -9.10 -11.64 -7.84
C ASN A 125 -9.75 -11.80 -6.46
N GLY A 126 -10.46 -12.90 -6.24
CA GLY A 126 -11.18 -13.14 -4.97
C GLY A 126 -12.46 -12.32 -4.80
N VAL A 127 -12.76 -11.43 -5.74
CA VAL A 127 -13.97 -10.60 -5.85
C VAL A 127 -14.45 -10.55 -7.29
N LYS A 128 -15.71 -10.19 -7.52
CA LYS A 128 -16.17 -9.89 -8.89
C LYS A 128 -15.41 -8.69 -9.43
N LYS A 129 -14.90 -8.79 -10.67
CA LYS A 129 -14.22 -7.66 -11.36
C LYS A 129 -15.15 -6.45 -11.39
N ASP A 130 -14.66 -5.31 -10.93
CA ASP A 130 -15.38 -4.03 -10.86
C ASP A 130 -14.40 -2.87 -11.04
N LEU A 131 -14.32 -2.37 -12.27
CA LEU A 131 -13.41 -1.29 -12.63
C LEU A 131 -13.83 0.06 -12.02
N LYS A 132 -15.12 0.31 -11.81
CA LYS A 132 -15.60 1.54 -11.18
C LYS A 132 -15.16 1.58 -9.71
N LYS A 133 -15.28 0.44 -9.02
CA LYS A 133 -14.80 0.32 -7.64
C LYS A 133 -13.28 0.39 -7.55
N ALA A 134 -12.55 -0.24 -8.48
CA ALA A 134 -11.10 -0.12 -8.55
C ALA A 134 -10.65 1.35 -8.72
N PHE A 135 -11.27 2.08 -9.65
CA PHE A 135 -11.00 3.50 -9.88
C PHE A 135 -11.23 4.34 -8.62
N ALA A 136 -12.36 4.15 -7.93
CA ALA A 136 -12.67 4.86 -6.69
C ALA A 136 -11.65 4.56 -5.57
N LEU A 137 -11.19 3.30 -5.47
CA LEU A 137 -10.18 2.88 -4.50
C LEU A 137 -8.81 3.46 -4.81
N TYR A 138 -8.39 3.50 -6.07
CA TYR A 138 -7.15 4.16 -6.49
C TYR A 138 -7.20 5.68 -6.27
N ALA A 139 -8.34 6.32 -6.52
CA ALA A 139 -8.56 7.72 -6.18
C ALA A 139 -8.42 7.97 -4.68
N LYS A 140 -9.04 7.13 -3.85
CA LYS A 140 -8.88 7.20 -2.39
C LYS A 140 -7.42 7.00 -1.97
N ALA A 141 -6.74 5.98 -2.51
CA ALA A 141 -5.34 5.70 -2.21
C ALA A 141 -4.42 6.87 -2.57
N CYS A 142 -4.59 7.46 -3.76
CA CYS A 142 -3.85 8.63 -4.19
C CYS A 142 -4.10 9.84 -3.26
N GLY A 143 -5.36 10.06 -2.85
CA GLY A 143 -5.71 11.07 -1.85
C GLY A 143 -5.07 10.83 -0.47
N LEU A 144 -4.81 9.57 -0.13
CA LEU A 144 -4.07 9.13 1.07
C LEU A 144 -2.54 9.09 0.86
N LYS A 145 -2.03 9.76 -0.17
CA LYS A 145 -0.60 9.86 -0.50
C LYS A 145 0.06 8.52 -0.84
N ASP A 146 -0.70 7.58 -1.41
CA ASP A 146 -0.15 6.35 -1.96
C ASP A 146 0.27 6.53 -3.43
N GLY A 147 1.56 6.41 -3.71
CA GLY A 147 2.12 6.61 -5.04
C GLY A 147 1.65 5.57 -6.06
N ASP A 148 1.48 4.31 -5.65
CA ASP A 148 0.93 3.25 -6.50
C ASP A 148 -0.54 3.50 -6.84
N GLY A 149 -1.31 4.04 -5.90
CA GLY A 149 -2.68 4.48 -6.11
C GLY A 149 -2.78 5.58 -7.16
N CYS A 150 -1.90 6.59 -7.08
CA CYS A 150 -1.83 7.65 -8.09
C CYS A 150 -1.41 7.13 -9.47
N LEU A 151 -0.44 6.20 -9.52
CA LEU A 151 -0.03 5.52 -10.75
C LEU A 151 -1.21 4.80 -11.41
N ARG A 152 -1.87 3.90 -10.68
CA ARG A 152 -2.99 3.09 -11.20
C ARG A 152 -4.17 3.95 -11.65
N LEU A 153 -4.46 5.01 -10.90
CA LEU A 153 -5.48 5.98 -11.27
C LEU A 153 -5.15 6.67 -12.60
N GLY A 154 -3.89 7.08 -12.78
CA GLY A 154 -3.41 7.67 -14.03
C GLY A 154 -3.46 6.68 -15.19
N GLU A 155 -3.07 5.42 -14.98
CA GLU A 155 -3.14 4.36 -15.99
C GLU A 155 -4.56 4.15 -16.51
N MET A 156 -5.54 4.02 -15.62
CA MET A 156 -6.95 3.85 -15.99
C MET A 156 -7.47 5.05 -16.81
N GLN A 157 -7.07 6.27 -16.47
CA GLN A 157 -7.48 7.48 -17.19
C GLN A 157 -6.76 7.63 -18.53
N ARG A 158 -5.50 7.19 -18.64
CA ARG A 158 -4.75 7.21 -19.89
C ARG A 158 -5.27 6.17 -20.87
N SER A 159 -5.58 4.96 -20.40
CA SER A 159 -6.08 3.86 -21.25
C SER A 159 -7.59 3.94 -21.53
N GLY A 160 -8.36 4.55 -20.62
CA GLY A 160 -9.83 4.47 -20.64
C GLY A 160 -10.37 3.13 -20.11
N GLU A 161 -9.57 2.34 -19.39
CA GLU A 161 -10.06 1.09 -18.80
C GLU A 161 -11.09 1.37 -17.71
N GLY A 162 -12.37 1.12 -18.02
CA GLY A 162 -13.48 1.26 -17.07
C GLY A 162 -13.87 2.70 -16.72
N VAL A 163 -13.22 3.68 -17.33
CA VAL A 163 -13.51 5.12 -17.20
C VAL A 163 -13.34 5.82 -18.54
N VAL A 164 -13.91 7.02 -18.68
CA VAL A 164 -13.67 7.84 -19.87
C VAL A 164 -12.20 8.24 -19.91
N LYS A 165 -11.55 8.03 -21.06
CA LYS A 165 -10.16 8.40 -21.28
C LYS A 165 -9.99 9.91 -21.06
N ASN A 166 -9.01 10.28 -20.24
CA ASN A 166 -8.68 11.67 -19.93
C ASN A 166 -7.18 11.80 -19.65
N ARG A 167 -6.43 12.18 -20.68
CA ARG A 167 -4.96 12.30 -20.62
C ARG A 167 -4.49 13.41 -19.69
N GLU A 168 -5.21 14.54 -19.63
CA GLU A 168 -4.83 15.64 -18.73
C GLU A 168 -4.94 15.21 -17.26
N GLN A 169 -6.02 14.51 -16.91
CA GLN A 169 -6.20 14.02 -15.56
C GLN A 169 -5.24 12.88 -15.23
N ALA A 170 -4.94 12.01 -16.21
CA ALA A 170 -3.90 11.00 -16.08
C ALA A 170 -2.54 11.64 -15.77
N MET A 171 -2.13 12.64 -16.56
CA MET A 171 -0.89 13.39 -16.36
C MET A 171 -0.81 14.02 -14.97
N LYS A 172 -1.90 14.66 -14.49
CA LYS A 172 -1.98 15.22 -13.14
C LYS A 172 -1.77 14.15 -12.05
N ASN A 173 -2.36 12.97 -12.22
CA ASN A 173 -2.22 11.88 -11.25
C ASN A 173 -0.85 11.20 -11.30
N PHE A 174 -0.27 11.03 -12.49
CA PHE A 174 1.11 10.57 -12.62
C PHE A 174 2.11 11.54 -12.00
N LYS A 175 1.92 12.85 -12.18
CA LYS A 175 2.75 13.87 -11.51
C LYS A 175 2.71 13.71 -10.00
N LYS A 176 1.51 13.60 -9.41
CA LYS A 176 1.36 13.34 -7.96
C LYS A 176 2.04 12.06 -7.52
N GLY A 177 1.90 10.96 -8.28
CA GLY A 177 2.59 9.71 -7.98
C GLY A 177 4.12 9.87 -8.03
N CYS A 178 4.63 10.65 -8.98
CA CYS A 178 6.06 10.95 -9.10
C CYS A 178 6.58 11.77 -7.91
N GLU A 179 5.83 12.78 -7.47
CA GLU A 179 6.13 13.57 -6.26
C GLU A 179 6.14 12.68 -5.00
N LEU A 180 5.37 11.59 -5.01
CA LEU A 180 5.36 10.53 -3.99
C LEU A 180 6.44 9.45 -4.22
N LYS A 181 7.45 9.75 -5.04
CA LYS A 181 8.62 8.90 -5.35
C LYS A 181 8.27 7.58 -6.07
N ASN A 182 7.10 7.48 -6.69
CA ASN A 182 6.78 6.34 -7.53
C ASN A 182 7.44 6.48 -8.91
N LYS A 183 8.45 5.66 -9.19
CA LYS A 183 9.23 5.73 -10.44
C LYS A 183 8.39 5.48 -11.69
N LEU A 184 7.46 4.51 -11.64
CA LEU A 184 6.57 4.22 -12.76
C LEU A 184 5.64 5.42 -13.04
N ALA A 185 5.19 6.12 -11.99
CA ALA A 185 4.37 7.32 -12.16
C ALA A 185 5.19 8.47 -12.77
N CYS A 186 6.46 8.62 -12.43
CA CYS A 186 7.36 9.56 -13.11
C CYS A 186 7.48 9.27 -14.60
N MET A 187 7.66 7.99 -14.97
CA MET A 187 7.69 7.58 -16.38
C MET A 187 6.34 7.82 -17.07
N GLY A 188 5.22 7.50 -16.43
CA GLY A 188 3.89 7.77 -16.95
C GLY A 188 3.63 9.27 -17.18
N TYR A 189 4.10 10.13 -16.27
CA TYR A 189 3.97 11.58 -16.38
C TYR A 189 4.74 12.10 -17.60
N LYS A 190 6.02 11.73 -17.65
CA LYS A 190 6.95 12.05 -18.73
C LYS A 190 6.44 11.57 -20.10
N ALA A 191 5.98 10.33 -20.20
CA ALA A 191 5.41 9.75 -21.42
C ALA A 191 4.12 10.48 -21.85
N THR A 192 3.25 10.83 -20.91
CA THR A 192 2.01 11.56 -21.24
C THR A 192 2.29 12.97 -21.76
N ILE A 193 3.31 13.65 -21.24
CA ILE A 193 3.77 14.94 -21.78
C ILE A 193 4.26 14.77 -23.22
N ALA A 194 5.12 13.78 -23.48
CA ALA A 194 5.63 13.51 -24.82
C ALA A 194 4.51 13.19 -25.81
N GLU A 195 3.51 12.38 -25.42
CA GLU A 195 2.31 12.10 -26.23
C GLU A 195 1.57 13.39 -26.61
N ILE A 196 1.31 14.27 -25.64
CA ILE A 196 0.57 15.54 -25.86
C ILE A 196 1.38 16.50 -26.76
N MET A 197 2.68 16.61 -26.51
CA MET A 197 3.56 17.46 -27.30
C MET A 197 3.69 16.99 -28.74
N ASN A 198 3.78 15.67 -28.96
CA ASN A 198 3.81 15.08 -30.29
C ASN A 198 2.52 15.39 -31.07
N GLU A 199 1.36 15.27 -30.44
CA GLU A 199 0.07 15.61 -31.08
C GLU A 199 0.02 17.11 -31.47
N ARG A 200 0.48 18.02 -30.61
CA ARG A 200 0.56 19.46 -30.95
C ARG A 200 1.55 19.75 -32.07
N CYS A 201 2.71 19.10 -32.04
CA CYS A 201 3.72 19.22 -33.08
C CYS A 201 3.16 18.80 -34.45
N GLN A 202 2.43 17.67 -34.50
CA GLN A 202 1.75 17.21 -35.71
C GLN A 202 0.66 18.17 -36.22
N LEU A 203 0.13 19.03 -35.34
CA LEU A 203 -0.83 20.09 -35.68
C LEU A 203 -0.17 21.43 -36.08
N GLY A 204 1.16 21.47 -36.22
CA GLY A 204 1.90 22.64 -36.71
C GLY A 204 2.43 23.57 -35.60
N ASP A 205 2.42 23.15 -34.34
CA ASP A 205 3.04 23.90 -33.25
C ASP A 205 4.56 23.70 -33.23
N GLU A 206 5.27 24.49 -34.03
CA GLU A 206 6.73 24.39 -34.23
C GLU A 206 7.52 24.55 -32.92
N VAL A 207 7.04 25.42 -32.02
CA VAL A 207 7.66 25.61 -30.70
C VAL A 207 7.62 24.31 -29.91
N THR A 208 6.46 23.66 -29.88
CA THR A 208 6.30 22.38 -29.20
C THR A 208 7.14 21.26 -29.82
N CYS A 209 7.32 21.26 -31.15
CA CYS A 209 8.21 20.32 -31.83
C CYS A 209 9.67 20.43 -31.34
N VAL A 210 10.20 21.65 -31.24
CA VAL A 210 11.57 21.88 -30.75
C VAL A 210 11.73 21.38 -29.31
N TYR A 211 10.77 21.69 -28.44
CA TYR A 211 10.80 21.21 -27.05
C TYR A 211 10.67 19.69 -26.96
N LEU A 212 9.88 19.05 -27.83
CA LEU A 212 9.72 17.59 -27.83
C LEU A 212 11.04 16.90 -28.18
N ASN A 213 11.74 17.37 -29.21
CA ASN A 213 13.02 16.79 -29.62
C ASN A 213 14.05 16.86 -28.49
N ASN A 214 14.19 18.02 -27.86
CA ASN A 214 15.09 18.20 -26.71
C ASN A 214 14.68 17.34 -25.50
N LEU A 215 13.38 17.09 -25.31
CA LEU A 215 12.87 16.25 -24.24
C LEU A 215 13.17 14.77 -24.50
N LEU A 216 13.02 14.30 -25.75
CA LEU A 216 13.36 12.95 -26.19
C LEU A 216 14.85 12.66 -26.00
N ASP A 217 15.72 13.61 -26.33
CA ASP A 217 17.17 13.48 -26.11
C ASP A 217 17.54 13.30 -24.63
N LEU A 218 16.74 13.82 -23.69
CA LEU A 218 16.95 13.64 -22.25
C LEU A 218 16.47 12.28 -21.72
N PHE A 219 15.63 11.55 -22.47
CA PHE A 219 15.20 10.21 -22.09
C PHE A 219 16.23 9.14 -22.41
N ASP A 220 17.07 9.35 -23.42
CA ASP A 220 18.11 8.40 -23.84
C ASP A 220 19.37 8.43 -22.96
N ILE A 221 19.42 9.28 -21.92
CA ILE A 221 20.62 9.48 -21.08
C ILE A 221 20.56 8.72 -19.74
N ASP A 222 19.39 8.22 -19.32
CA ASP A 222 19.20 7.50 -18.06
C ASP A 222 18.87 6.00 -18.30
N GLU A 223 19.85 5.21 -18.76
CA GLU A 223 19.89 3.73 -18.61
C GLU A 223 20.72 3.29 -17.39
#